data_AF-A0AAV7X511-F1
#
_entry.id   AF-A0AAV7X511-F1
#
_cell.length_a   1.000
_cell.length_b   1.000
_cell.length_c   1.000
_cell.angle_alpha   90.00
_cell.angle_beta   90.00
_cell.angle_gamma   90.00
#
_symmetry.space_group_name_H-M   'P 1'
#
loop_
_entity.id
_entity.type
_entity.pdbx_description
1 polymer ?
#
loop_
_entity_poly.entity_id
_entity_poly.type
_entity_poly.pdbx_seq_one_letter_code
_entity_poly.pdbx_strand_id
1 'polypeptide(L)'
;METSFSHILKLIFFPFRQQLRLGTQEIRDLESQLRACYVGKGVHAQMKEKQLDRIREEMREKAHLEAQMVAWKEQDDQDKKLKEENLRQKYALRLAQQEQIVQNQQSKIEAYRLFVQEKLMLDAAVQEIIEEDRRNSVARMERQKACQKDIENFVSAREEWIERQKLLLEEENKRIQAFVEMQTQRELKLQQEVQRKWEAKSQINDYLARKLYEEQMRDMETRQVFQELAEEELREAQEARIRQELQDAVKKRIDLRLAMAHQQKERVLQLQREAQQEQQMRQEMMEQRAIQDRLDQLTAERRRIKVQEHRQAVERLLKERRVRRNLELEQIMRDHEAQLEEEKAREKLIEEERINILQQHAKNLLGYMPRGLLKESDLEKLGSNFSASFQTYGSKTDSCA
;
A
#
# COMPACT_ATOMS: atom_id res chain seq x y z
N MET A 1 -89.09 165.77 -151.13
CA MET A 1 -89.05 167.24 -151.03
C MET A 1 -87.72 167.62 -150.45
N GLU A 2 -87.10 168.66 -151.02
CA GLU A 2 -86.26 169.57 -150.23
C GLU A 2 -84.83 169.10 -149.89
N THR A 3 -84.40 168.04 -150.56
CA THR A 3 -83.01 167.65 -150.80
C THR A 3 -82.63 167.74 -152.29
N SER A 4 -83.29 168.59 -153.08
CA SER A 4 -82.84 168.94 -154.44
C SER A 4 -81.80 170.08 -154.45
N PHE A 5 -81.68 170.86 -153.36
CA PHE A 5 -80.81 172.04 -153.30
C PHE A 5 -79.46 171.82 -152.58
N SER A 6 -79.37 170.90 -151.61
CA SER A 6 -78.10 170.63 -150.91
C SER A 6 -77.17 169.69 -151.69
N HIS A 7 -77.74 168.81 -152.52
CA HIS A 7 -76.96 167.85 -153.31
C HIS A 7 -76.23 168.51 -154.50
N ILE A 8 -76.84 169.51 -155.17
CA ILE A 8 -76.20 170.18 -156.32
C ILE A 8 -75.02 171.07 -155.88
N LEU A 9 -75.11 171.70 -154.71
CA LEU A 9 -74.00 172.51 -154.16
C LEU A 9 -72.86 171.65 -153.59
N LYS A 10 -73.12 170.47 -153.00
CA LYS A 10 -72.05 169.57 -152.55
C LYS A 10 -71.34 168.83 -153.69
N LEU A 11 -72.04 168.50 -154.79
CA LEU A 11 -71.42 167.83 -155.94
C LEU A 11 -70.50 168.73 -156.77
N ILE A 12 -70.72 170.05 -156.78
CA ILE A 12 -69.84 171.00 -157.49
C ILE A 12 -68.67 171.45 -156.60
N PHE A 13 -68.90 171.63 -155.29
CA PHE A 13 -67.82 172.10 -154.38
C PHE A 13 -66.90 171.00 -153.85
N PHE A 14 -67.32 169.73 -153.79
CA PHE A 14 -66.42 168.64 -153.35
C PHE A 14 -65.24 168.39 -154.31
N PRO A 15 -65.42 168.25 -155.64
CA PRO A 15 -64.30 168.08 -156.57
C PRO A 15 -63.42 169.34 -156.60
N PHE A 16 -64.00 170.53 -156.45
CA PHE A 16 -63.24 171.78 -156.34
C PHE A 16 -62.42 171.85 -155.04
N ARG A 17 -62.95 171.39 -153.90
CA ARG A 17 -62.21 171.29 -152.63
C ARG A 17 -61.12 170.22 -152.65
N GLN A 18 -61.32 169.12 -153.37
CA GLN A 18 -60.32 168.05 -153.50
C GLN A 18 -59.21 168.44 -154.49
N GLN A 19 -59.53 169.16 -155.57
CA GLN A 19 -58.54 169.81 -156.44
C GLN A 19 -57.77 170.90 -155.70
N LEU A 20 -58.42 171.69 -154.83
CA LEU A 20 -57.73 172.63 -153.95
C LEU A 20 -56.80 171.92 -152.96
N ARG A 21 -57.19 170.77 -152.38
CA ARG A 21 -56.28 169.96 -151.53
C ARG A 21 -55.10 169.34 -152.27
N LEU A 22 -55.27 168.98 -153.55
CA LEU A 22 -54.22 168.34 -154.35
C LEU A 22 -53.30 169.34 -155.07
N GLY A 23 -53.80 170.53 -155.43
CA GLY A 23 -53.10 171.53 -156.24
C GLY A 23 -52.44 172.67 -155.45
N THR A 24 -52.76 172.86 -154.17
CA THR A 24 -52.11 173.87 -153.32
C THR A 24 -51.01 173.25 -152.46
N GLN A 25 -49.81 173.80 -152.56
CA GLN A 25 -48.62 173.37 -151.80
C GLN A 25 -48.85 173.49 -150.28
N GLU A 26 -49.53 174.56 -149.85
CA GLU A 26 -49.75 174.92 -148.44
C GLU A 26 -50.47 173.82 -147.63
N ILE A 27 -51.40 173.09 -148.25
CA ILE A 27 -52.17 172.04 -147.54
C ILE A 27 -51.33 170.77 -147.34
N ARG A 28 -50.45 170.40 -148.28
CA ARG A 28 -49.54 169.26 -148.10
C ARG A 28 -48.52 169.53 -147.00
N ASP A 29 -48.02 170.77 -146.92
CA ASP A 29 -47.09 171.18 -145.88
C ASP A 29 -47.74 171.09 -144.49
N LEU A 30 -49.00 171.55 -144.37
CA LEU A 30 -49.79 171.40 -143.15
C LEU A 30 -50.06 169.92 -142.77
N GLU A 31 -50.42 169.06 -143.72
CA GLU A 31 -50.61 167.63 -143.43
C GLU A 31 -49.30 166.94 -143.01
N SER A 32 -48.17 167.31 -143.62
CA SER A 32 -46.85 166.77 -143.24
C SER A 32 -46.44 167.21 -141.83
N GLN A 33 -46.67 168.49 -141.49
CA GLN A 33 -46.47 169.03 -140.14
C GLN A 33 -47.37 168.37 -139.11
N LEU A 34 -48.65 168.13 -139.42
CA LEU A 34 -49.57 167.42 -138.52
C LEU A 34 -49.13 165.97 -138.29
N ARG A 35 -48.70 165.25 -139.33
CA ARG A 35 -48.13 163.89 -139.16
C ARG A 35 -46.87 163.91 -138.29
N ALA A 36 -45.98 164.89 -138.48
CA ALA A 36 -44.79 165.06 -137.65
C ALA A 36 -45.15 165.35 -136.18
N CYS A 37 -46.18 166.18 -135.91
CA CYS A 37 -46.69 166.42 -134.56
C CYS A 37 -47.27 165.15 -133.91
N TYR A 38 -48.00 164.31 -134.65
CA TYR A 38 -48.52 163.03 -134.14
C TYR A 38 -47.39 162.04 -133.82
N VAL A 39 -46.36 161.96 -134.67
CA VAL A 39 -45.14 161.18 -134.38
C VAL A 39 -44.43 161.75 -133.15
N GLY A 40 -44.31 163.07 -133.04
CA GLY A 40 -43.73 163.74 -131.88
C GLY A 40 -44.48 163.46 -130.58
N LYS A 41 -45.82 163.38 -130.60
CA LYS A 41 -46.63 162.98 -129.44
C LYS A 41 -46.33 161.54 -129.01
N GLY A 42 -46.18 160.61 -129.96
CA GLY A 42 -45.81 159.22 -129.70
C GLY A 42 -44.40 159.10 -129.09
N VAL A 43 -43.43 159.81 -129.67
CA VAL A 43 -42.04 159.88 -129.17
C VAL A 43 -42.01 160.46 -127.75
N HIS A 44 -42.79 161.51 -127.47
CA HIS A 44 -42.85 162.12 -126.14
C HIS A 44 -43.46 161.19 -125.08
N ALA A 45 -44.51 160.44 -125.44
CA ALA A 45 -45.09 159.42 -124.56
C ALA A 45 -44.08 158.31 -124.25
N GLN A 46 -43.36 157.82 -125.28
CA GLN A 46 -42.33 156.80 -125.12
C GLN A 46 -41.14 157.28 -124.28
N MET A 47 -40.73 158.55 -124.43
CA MET A 47 -39.69 159.16 -123.60
C MET A 47 -40.11 159.25 -122.13
N LYS A 48 -41.38 159.60 -121.85
CA LYS A 48 -41.92 159.61 -120.48
C LYS A 48 -42.01 158.21 -119.88
N GLU A 49 -42.44 157.22 -120.65
CA GLU A 49 -42.50 155.82 -120.23
C GLU A 49 -41.10 155.29 -119.88
N LYS A 50 -40.11 155.52 -120.77
CA LYS A 50 -38.70 155.20 -120.47
C LYS A 50 -38.18 155.91 -119.23
N GLN A 51 -38.58 157.17 -118.98
CA GLN A 51 -38.18 157.88 -117.77
C GLN A 51 -38.82 157.26 -116.51
N LEU A 52 -40.09 156.86 -116.57
CA LEU A 52 -40.75 156.17 -115.45
C LEU A 52 -40.15 154.79 -115.19
N ASP A 53 -39.79 154.05 -116.24
CA ASP A 53 -39.14 152.75 -116.09
C ASP A 53 -37.74 152.88 -115.50
N ARG A 54 -36.95 153.88 -115.92
CA ARG A 54 -35.66 154.19 -115.27
C ARG A 54 -35.84 154.50 -113.77
N ILE A 55 -36.82 155.33 -113.41
CA ILE A 55 -37.10 155.63 -112.00
C ILE A 55 -37.52 154.36 -111.25
N ARG A 56 -38.32 153.48 -111.85
CA ARG A 56 -38.73 152.21 -111.23
C ARG A 56 -37.55 151.25 -111.05
N GLU A 57 -36.65 151.15 -112.02
CA GLU A 57 -35.42 150.36 -111.92
C GLU A 57 -34.51 150.89 -110.82
N GLU A 58 -34.25 152.21 -110.77
CA GLU A 58 -33.49 152.85 -109.70
C GLU A 58 -34.11 152.59 -108.31
N MET A 59 -35.44 152.63 -108.20
CA MET A 59 -36.14 152.33 -106.94
C MET A 59 -36.03 150.84 -106.56
N ARG A 60 -36.07 149.92 -107.53
CA ARG A 60 -35.86 148.48 -107.29
C ARG A 60 -34.42 148.17 -106.89
N GLU A 61 -33.45 148.80 -107.54
CA GLU A 61 -32.02 148.67 -107.20
C GLU A 61 -31.74 149.21 -105.80
N LYS A 62 -32.28 150.38 -105.45
CA LYS A 62 -32.19 150.92 -104.08
C LYS A 62 -32.83 150.00 -103.06
N ALA A 63 -34.04 149.51 -103.32
CA ALA A 63 -34.71 148.57 -102.41
C ALA A 63 -33.94 147.24 -102.26
N HIS A 64 -33.32 146.75 -103.34
CA HIS A 64 -32.49 145.54 -103.31
C HIS A 64 -31.19 145.76 -102.54
N LEU A 65 -30.51 146.90 -102.75
CA LEU A 65 -29.32 147.29 -101.99
C LEU A 65 -29.64 147.48 -100.51
N GLU A 66 -30.76 148.11 -100.18
CA GLU A 66 -31.24 148.26 -98.80
C GLU A 66 -31.56 146.91 -98.16
N ALA A 67 -32.26 146.02 -98.87
CA ALA A 67 -32.55 144.66 -98.39
C ALA A 67 -31.26 143.85 -98.17
N GLN A 68 -30.28 143.95 -99.08
CA GLN A 68 -28.96 143.34 -98.88
C GLN A 68 -28.26 143.94 -97.65
N MET A 69 -28.21 145.25 -97.51
CA MET A 69 -27.58 145.91 -96.37
C MET A 69 -28.23 145.50 -95.03
N VAL A 70 -29.54 145.33 -94.99
CA VAL A 70 -30.27 144.81 -93.81
C VAL A 70 -29.89 143.35 -93.55
N ALA A 71 -29.92 142.48 -94.57
CA ALA A 71 -29.54 141.07 -94.42
C ALA A 71 -28.07 140.90 -93.95
N TRP A 72 -27.14 141.70 -94.48
CA TRP A 72 -25.74 141.72 -94.04
C TRP A 72 -25.60 142.17 -92.58
N LYS A 73 -26.36 143.19 -92.14
CA LYS A 73 -26.38 143.62 -90.74
C LYS A 73 -26.99 142.57 -89.82
N GLU A 74 -28.09 141.94 -90.23
CA GLU A 74 -28.72 140.86 -89.47
C GLU A 74 -27.79 139.65 -89.31
N GLN A 75 -27.04 139.30 -90.37
CA GLN A 75 -26.05 138.22 -90.31
C GLN A 75 -24.86 138.57 -89.41
N ASP A 76 -24.33 139.80 -89.48
CA ASP A 76 -23.27 140.27 -88.58
C ASP A 76 -23.74 140.30 -87.12
N ASP A 77 -24.98 140.71 -86.86
CA ASP A 77 -25.57 140.69 -85.52
C ASP A 77 -25.83 139.27 -84.99
N GLN A 78 -26.22 138.32 -85.86
CA GLN A 78 -26.30 136.90 -85.51
C GLN A 78 -24.93 136.32 -85.18
N ASP A 79 -23.91 136.62 -85.99
CA ASP A 79 -22.53 136.17 -85.75
C ASP A 79 -21.95 136.76 -84.45
N LYS A 80 -22.26 138.03 -84.13
CA LYS A 80 -21.92 138.64 -82.85
C LYS A 80 -22.60 137.92 -81.68
N LYS A 81 -23.91 137.66 -81.77
CA LYS A 81 -24.64 136.91 -80.74
C LYS A 81 -24.07 135.50 -80.53
N LEU A 82 -23.79 134.77 -81.62
CA LEU A 82 -23.16 133.44 -81.55
C LEU A 82 -21.76 133.51 -80.93
N LYS A 83 -20.95 134.52 -81.26
CA LYS A 83 -19.63 134.71 -80.63
C LYS A 83 -19.77 135.03 -79.14
N GLU A 84 -20.71 135.89 -78.76
CA GLU A 84 -20.99 136.21 -77.36
C GLU A 84 -21.47 134.97 -76.58
N GLU A 85 -22.37 134.17 -77.15
CA GLU A 85 -22.83 132.91 -76.55
C GLU A 85 -21.69 131.90 -76.41
N ASN A 86 -20.86 131.73 -77.44
CA ASN A 86 -19.68 130.88 -77.38
C ASN A 86 -18.68 131.35 -76.31
N LEU A 87 -18.48 132.67 -76.18
CA LEU A 87 -17.62 133.23 -75.13
C LEU A 87 -18.23 133.00 -73.74
N ARG A 88 -19.55 133.18 -73.58
CA ARG A 88 -20.27 132.89 -72.34
C ARG A 88 -20.17 131.41 -71.97
N GLN A 89 -20.33 130.49 -72.92
CA GLN A 89 -20.17 129.05 -72.72
C GLN A 89 -18.73 128.69 -72.34
N LYS A 90 -17.72 129.22 -73.05
CA LYS A 90 -16.31 129.02 -72.70
C LYS A 90 -15.99 129.54 -71.30
N TYR A 91 -16.55 130.69 -70.93
CA TYR A 91 -16.38 131.27 -69.60
C TYR A 91 -17.06 130.40 -68.53
N ALA A 92 -18.30 129.94 -68.77
CA ALA A 92 -19.01 129.03 -67.88
C ALA A 92 -18.28 127.69 -67.69
N LEU A 93 -17.78 127.09 -68.78
CA LEU A 93 -16.97 125.87 -68.71
C LEU A 93 -15.68 126.08 -67.94
N ARG A 94 -15.00 127.23 -68.13
CA ARG A 94 -13.78 127.57 -67.37
C ARG A 94 -14.09 127.71 -65.88
N LEU A 95 -15.18 128.37 -65.52
CA LEU A 95 -15.62 128.49 -64.13
C LEU A 95 -15.92 127.10 -63.53
N ALA A 96 -16.69 126.26 -64.23
CA ALA A 96 -16.99 124.90 -63.78
C ALA A 96 -15.72 124.04 -63.61
N GLN A 97 -14.74 124.17 -64.51
CA GLN A 97 -13.45 123.51 -64.38
C GLN A 97 -12.65 124.01 -63.18
N GLN A 98 -12.66 125.32 -62.91
CA GLN A 98 -12.01 125.89 -61.73
C GLN A 98 -12.69 125.39 -60.44
N GLU A 99 -14.01 125.37 -60.39
CA GLU A 99 -14.78 124.81 -59.27
C GLU A 99 -14.43 123.33 -59.05
N GLN A 100 -14.34 122.52 -60.11
CA GLN A 100 -13.95 121.12 -60.00
C GLN A 100 -12.51 120.95 -59.48
N ILE A 101 -11.57 121.81 -59.90
CA ILE A 101 -10.20 121.80 -59.38
C ILE A 101 -10.20 122.12 -57.88
N VAL A 102 -10.95 123.15 -57.47
CA VAL A 102 -11.06 123.54 -56.06
C VAL A 102 -11.69 122.42 -55.23
N GLN A 103 -12.78 121.82 -55.70
CA GLN A 103 -13.43 120.68 -55.03
C GLN A 103 -12.47 119.50 -54.89
N ASN A 104 -11.76 119.13 -55.97
CA ASN A 104 -10.77 118.06 -55.92
C ASN A 104 -9.63 118.36 -54.93
N GLN A 105 -9.20 119.62 -54.83
CA GLN A 105 -8.20 120.04 -53.84
C GLN A 105 -8.75 119.97 -52.43
N GLN A 106 -9.99 120.43 -52.20
CA GLN A 106 -10.67 120.32 -50.91
C GLN A 106 -10.81 118.86 -50.48
N SER A 107 -11.26 117.97 -51.37
CA SER A 107 -11.36 116.54 -51.07
C SER A 107 -10.00 115.91 -50.75
N LYS A 108 -8.91 116.35 -51.42
CA LYS A 108 -7.54 115.89 -51.07
C LYS A 108 -7.11 116.38 -49.70
N ILE A 109 -7.41 117.63 -49.35
CA ILE A 109 -7.10 118.21 -48.03
C ILE A 109 -7.89 117.47 -46.94
N GLU A 110 -9.17 117.21 -47.16
CA GLU A 110 -10.02 116.46 -46.23
C GLU A 110 -9.55 115.02 -46.06
N ALA A 111 -9.24 114.31 -47.17
CA ALA A 111 -8.70 112.96 -47.12
C ALA A 111 -7.36 112.90 -46.37
N TYR A 112 -6.46 113.86 -46.59
CA TYR A 112 -5.21 113.94 -45.84
C TYR A 112 -5.44 114.23 -44.35
N ARG A 113 -6.38 115.12 -44.03
CA ARG A 113 -6.76 115.40 -42.64
C ARG A 113 -7.28 114.15 -41.94
N LEU A 114 -8.17 113.40 -42.59
CA LEU A 114 -8.69 112.13 -42.07
C LEU A 114 -7.58 111.10 -41.92
N PHE A 115 -6.70 110.95 -42.91
CA PHE A 115 -5.55 110.05 -42.83
C PHE A 115 -4.64 110.36 -41.63
N VAL A 116 -4.33 111.64 -41.38
CA VAL A 116 -3.51 112.04 -40.23
C VAL A 116 -4.23 111.73 -38.92
N GLN A 117 -5.53 111.96 -38.84
CA GLN A 117 -6.33 111.60 -37.67
C GLN A 117 -6.33 110.09 -37.43
N GLU A 118 -6.60 109.28 -38.45
CA GLU A 118 -6.55 107.81 -38.38
C GLU A 118 -5.17 107.31 -37.96
N LYS A 119 -4.10 107.86 -38.55
CA LYS A 119 -2.72 107.50 -38.21
C LYS A 119 -2.41 107.78 -36.74
N LEU A 120 -2.84 108.93 -36.21
CA LEU A 120 -2.67 109.26 -34.79
C LEU A 120 -3.48 108.31 -33.89
N MET A 121 -4.70 107.94 -34.28
CA MET A 121 -5.52 106.98 -33.55
C MET A 121 -4.89 105.58 -33.55
N LEU A 122 -4.35 105.15 -34.69
CA LEU A 122 -3.64 103.87 -34.81
C LEU A 122 -2.34 103.86 -34.00
N ASP A 123 -1.55 104.93 -34.04
CA ASP A 123 -0.34 105.05 -33.23
C ASP A 123 -0.68 104.99 -31.73
N ALA A 124 -1.75 105.67 -31.31
CA ALA A 124 -2.23 105.63 -29.92
C ALA A 124 -2.69 104.22 -29.51
N ALA A 125 -3.44 103.52 -30.37
CA ALA A 125 -3.88 102.14 -30.13
C ALA A 125 -2.68 101.17 -30.03
N VAL A 126 -1.66 101.33 -30.89
CA VAL A 126 -0.43 100.52 -30.81
C VAL A 126 0.33 100.79 -29.51
N GLN A 127 0.43 102.06 -29.08
CA GLN A 127 1.05 102.40 -27.80
C GLN A 127 0.30 101.77 -26.62
N GLU A 128 -1.03 101.80 -26.64
CA GLU A 128 -1.87 101.18 -25.61
C GLU A 128 -1.64 99.66 -25.55
N ILE A 129 -1.58 98.97 -26.70
CA ILE A 129 -1.29 97.54 -26.77
C ILE A 129 0.11 97.23 -26.19
N ILE A 130 1.13 98.01 -26.55
CA ILE A 130 2.50 97.80 -26.03
C ILE A 130 2.53 98.00 -24.51
N GLU A 131 1.84 99.02 -24.00
CA GLU A 131 1.74 99.24 -22.55
C GLU A 131 1.00 98.12 -21.84
N GLU A 132 -0.10 97.64 -22.41
CA GLU A 132 -0.89 96.54 -21.87
C GLU A 132 -0.06 95.25 -21.84
N ASP A 133 0.63 94.92 -22.93
CA ASP A 133 1.54 93.78 -23.02
C ASP A 133 2.67 93.87 -21.98
N ARG A 134 3.23 95.07 -21.78
CA ARG A 134 4.24 95.30 -20.73
C ARG A 134 3.67 95.07 -19.34
N ARG A 135 2.47 95.58 -19.03
CA ARG A 135 1.79 95.38 -17.74
C ARG A 135 1.46 93.91 -17.51
N ASN A 136 0.97 93.22 -18.53
CA ASN A 136 0.66 91.79 -18.50
C ASN A 136 1.91 90.93 -18.27
N SER A 137 3.02 91.27 -18.93
CA SER A 137 4.30 90.60 -18.72
C SER A 137 4.81 90.78 -17.29
N VAL A 138 4.78 92.00 -16.75
CA VAL A 138 5.18 92.28 -15.36
C VAL A 138 4.29 91.50 -14.38
N ALA A 139 2.96 91.58 -14.53
CA ALA A 139 2.02 90.85 -13.67
C ALA A 139 2.23 89.32 -13.74
N ARG A 140 2.53 88.77 -14.91
CA ARG A 140 2.87 87.34 -15.07
C ARG A 140 4.14 86.98 -14.31
N MET A 141 5.19 87.81 -14.41
CA MET A 141 6.44 87.60 -13.69
C MET A 141 6.25 87.69 -12.17
N GLU A 142 5.43 88.63 -11.69
CA GLU A 142 5.10 88.75 -10.27
C GLU A 142 4.33 87.54 -9.75
N ARG A 143 3.33 87.05 -10.50
CA ARG A 143 2.61 85.81 -10.16
C ARG A 143 3.54 84.60 -10.13
N GLN A 144 4.47 84.49 -11.08
CA GLN A 144 5.46 83.42 -11.09
C GLN A 144 6.39 83.49 -9.87
N LYS A 145 6.88 84.69 -9.52
CA LYS A 145 7.71 84.89 -8.32
C LYS A 145 6.94 84.57 -7.03
N ALA A 146 5.67 84.96 -6.94
CA ALA A 146 4.83 84.62 -5.79
C ALA A 146 4.65 83.10 -5.67
N CYS A 147 4.30 82.43 -6.76
CA CYS A 147 4.15 80.97 -6.79
C CYS A 147 5.48 80.26 -6.46
N GLN A 148 6.62 80.74 -6.96
CA GLN A 148 7.93 80.21 -6.61
C GLN A 148 8.20 80.31 -5.10
N LYS A 149 7.92 81.46 -4.48
CA LYS A 149 8.04 81.63 -3.02
C LYS A 149 7.11 80.70 -2.26
N ASP A 150 5.87 80.51 -2.71
CA ASP A 150 4.93 79.60 -2.08
C ASP A 150 5.43 78.14 -2.16
N ILE A 151 6.01 77.75 -3.30
CA ILE A 151 6.65 76.44 -3.48
C ILE A 151 7.85 76.30 -2.54
N GLU A 152 8.75 77.28 -2.47
CA GLU A 152 9.91 77.28 -1.58
C GLU A 152 9.48 77.14 -0.11
N ASN A 153 8.51 77.94 0.33
CA ASN A 153 7.94 77.87 1.67
C ASN A 153 7.33 76.50 1.96
N PHE A 154 6.61 75.92 0.98
CA PHE A 154 6.03 74.58 1.12
C PHE A 154 7.10 73.49 1.23
N VAL A 155 8.16 73.57 0.43
CA VAL A 155 9.27 72.61 0.48
C VAL A 155 9.99 72.71 1.82
N SER A 156 10.34 73.91 2.28
CA SER A 156 10.98 74.09 3.59
C SER A 156 10.09 73.63 4.73
N ALA A 157 8.79 73.96 4.73
CA ALA A 157 7.85 73.49 5.74
C ALA A 157 7.70 71.95 5.72
N ARG A 158 7.74 71.33 4.54
CA ARG A 158 7.70 69.88 4.38
C ARG A 158 8.98 69.23 4.90
N GLU A 159 10.14 69.79 4.63
CA GLU A 159 11.43 69.31 5.16
C GLU A 159 11.45 69.38 6.69
N GLU A 160 11.04 70.52 7.27
CA GLU A 160 10.92 70.65 8.72
C GLU A 160 9.93 69.64 9.31
N TRP A 161 8.81 69.39 8.63
CA TRP A 161 7.85 68.38 9.06
C TRP A 161 8.46 66.98 9.03
N ILE A 162 9.17 66.61 7.96
CA ILE A 162 9.86 65.32 7.84
C ILE A 162 10.88 65.15 8.97
N GLU A 163 11.70 66.17 9.25
CA GLU A 163 12.70 66.10 10.33
C GLU A 163 12.04 65.98 11.70
N ARG A 164 10.96 66.72 11.97
CA ARG A 164 10.18 66.55 13.21
C ARG A 164 9.60 65.14 13.33
N GLN A 165 9.10 64.57 12.23
CA GLN A 165 8.58 63.20 12.25
C GLN A 165 9.68 62.17 12.49
N LYS A 166 10.87 62.33 11.88
CA LYS A 166 12.02 61.47 12.16
C LYS A 166 12.41 61.51 13.63
N LEU A 167 12.49 62.70 14.24
CA LEU A 167 12.81 62.84 15.66
C LEU A 167 11.76 62.15 16.55
N LEU A 168 10.47 62.30 16.27
CA LEU A 168 9.41 61.60 17.01
C LEU A 168 9.53 60.08 16.87
N LEU A 169 9.78 59.58 15.66
CA LEU A 169 10.01 58.15 15.42
C LEU A 169 11.27 57.63 16.13
N GLU A 170 12.35 58.40 16.16
CA GLU A 170 13.56 58.06 16.90
C GLU A 170 13.32 57.98 18.41
N GLU A 171 12.52 58.90 18.97
CA GLU A 171 12.12 58.87 20.37
C GLU A 171 11.24 57.65 20.68
N GLU A 172 10.27 57.34 19.82
CA GLU A 172 9.44 56.13 19.95
C GLU A 172 10.28 54.85 19.84
N ASN A 173 11.20 54.80 18.87
CA ASN A 173 12.12 53.68 18.70
C ASN A 173 13.00 53.48 19.93
N LYS A 174 13.52 54.56 20.54
CA LYS A 174 14.26 54.46 21.81
C LYS A 174 13.41 53.91 22.94
N ARG A 175 12.13 54.31 23.03
CA ARG A 175 11.19 53.75 24.03
C ARG A 175 10.92 52.26 23.79
N ILE A 176 10.76 51.86 22.53
CA ILE A 176 10.57 50.45 22.15
C ILE A 176 11.83 49.65 22.49
N GLN A 177 13.02 50.14 22.16
CA GLN A 177 14.29 49.49 22.49
C GLN A 177 14.44 49.30 24.01
N ALA A 178 14.21 50.35 24.80
CA ALA A 178 14.25 50.25 26.26
C ALA A 178 13.23 49.23 26.81
N PHE A 179 12.04 49.15 26.22
CA PHE A 179 11.05 48.14 26.60
C PHE A 179 11.51 46.72 26.25
N VAL A 180 12.05 46.51 25.05
CA VAL A 180 12.59 45.21 24.61
C VAL A 180 13.75 44.78 25.51
N GLU A 181 14.68 45.68 25.82
CA GLU A 181 15.78 45.41 26.75
C GLU A 181 15.26 45.00 28.13
N MET A 182 14.27 45.72 28.67
CA MET A 182 13.64 45.36 29.92
C MET A 182 13.00 43.96 29.87
N GLN A 183 12.31 43.61 28.78
CA GLN A 183 11.72 42.27 28.60
C GLN A 183 12.78 41.18 28.51
N THR A 184 13.81 41.37 27.68
CA THR A 184 14.92 40.40 27.57
C THR A 184 15.62 40.18 28.91
N GLN A 185 15.81 41.23 29.72
CA GLN A 185 16.35 41.09 31.07
C GLN A 185 15.42 40.30 32.01
N ARG A 186 14.09 40.48 31.90
CA ARG A 186 13.11 39.70 32.67
C ARG A 186 13.15 38.22 32.26
N GLU A 187 13.16 37.95 30.95
CA GLU A 187 13.28 36.59 30.42
C GLU A 187 14.59 35.94 30.85
N LEU A 188 15.71 36.65 30.80
CA LEU A 188 17.01 36.15 31.26
C LEU A 188 16.97 35.81 32.76
N LYS A 189 16.37 36.65 33.60
CA LYS A 189 16.19 36.37 35.04
C LYS A 189 15.35 35.11 35.26
N LEU A 190 14.24 34.97 34.53
CA LEU A 190 13.39 33.77 34.60
C LEU A 190 14.17 32.53 34.15
N GLN A 191 14.93 32.62 33.06
CA GLN A 191 15.79 31.53 32.59
C GLN A 191 16.83 31.15 33.65
N GLN A 192 17.48 32.12 34.29
CA GLN A 192 18.43 31.87 35.38
C GLN A 192 17.75 31.19 36.58
N GLU A 193 16.54 31.57 36.95
CA GLU A 193 15.78 30.90 38.01
C GLU A 193 15.41 29.46 37.65
N VAL A 194 14.99 29.22 36.40
CA VAL A 194 14.71 27.88 35.89
C VAL A 194 15.97 27.03 35.90
N GLN A 195 17.10 27.56 35.44
CA GLN A 195 18.39 26.89 35.47
C GLN A 195 18.81 26.53 36.90
N ARG A 196 18.72 27.47 37.85
CA ARG A 196 19.00 27.19 39.28
C ARG A 196 18.12 26.09 39.84
N LYS A 197 16.82 26.09 39.51
CA LYS A 197 15.88 25.04 39.93
C LYS A 197 16.24 23.69 39.30
N TRP A 198 16.67 23.70 38.03
CA TRP A 198 17.11 22.50 37.33
C TRP A 198 18.40 21.93 37.93
N GLU A 199 19.39 22.77 38.20
CA GLU A 199 20.64 22.39 38.87
C GLU A 199 20.37 21.80 40.26
N ALA A 200 19.51 22.44 41.06
CA ALA A 200 19.11 21.91 42.37
C ALA A 200 18.40 20.55 42.27
N LYS A 201 17.51 20.38 41.27
CA LYS A 201 16.88 19.09 40.99
C LYS A 201 17.90 18.04 40.53
N SER A 202 18.87 18.43 39.71
CA SER A 202 19.94 17.53 39.25
C SER A 202 20.77 17.05 40.43
N GLN A 203 21.16 17.94 41.35
CA GLN A 203 21.89 17.57 42.56
C GLN A 203 21.10 16.59 43.45
N ILE A 204 19.79 16.80 43.60
CA ILE A 204 18.91 15.87 44.33
C ILE A 204 18.83 14.53 43.61
N ASN A 205 18.65 14.53 42.28
CA ASN A 205 18.61 13.30 41.49
C ASN A 205 19.93 12.52 41.57
N ASP A 206 21.08 13.20 41.51
CA ASP A 206 22.39 12.59 41.64
C ASP A 206 22.57 11.96 43.03
N TYR A 207 22.11 12.66 44.09
CA TYR A 207 22.11 12.12 45.44
C TYR A 207 21.22 10.87 45.57
N LEU A 208 19.99 10.91 45.03
CA LEU A 208 19.07 9.79 45.03
C LEU A 208 19.62 8.60 44.23
N ALA A 209 20.24 8.85 43.07
CA ALA A 209 20.87 7.82 42.26
C ALA A 209 22.02 7.12 43.02
N ARG A 210 22.86 7.89 43.73
CA ARG A 210 23.89 7.32 44.61
C ARG A 210 23.29 6.49 45.75
N LYS A 211 22.23 6.98 46.39
CA LYS A 211 21.54 6.25 47.47
C LYS A 211 20.91 4.94 46.99
N LEU A 212 20.23 4.97 45.84
CA LEU A 212 19.69 3.77 45.20
C LEU A 212 20.79 2.77 44.85
N TYR A 213 21.93 3.25 44.34
CA TYR A 213 23.08 2.39 44.06
C TYR A 213 23.66 1.76 45.33
N GLU A 214 23.82 2.53 46.41
CA GLU A 214 24.25 2.03 47.72
C GLU A 214 23.28 0.96 48.27
N GLU A 215 21.97 1.20 48.19
CA GLU A 215 20.96 0.22 48.62
C GLU A 215 20.97 -1.04 47.76
N GLN A 216 21.06 -0.91 46.43
CA GLN A 216 21.18 -2.05 45.53
C GLN A 216 22.42 -2.88 45.82
N MET A 217 23.57 -2.24 46.09
CA MET A 217 24.79 -2.94 46.47
C MET A 217 24.61 -3.70 47.79
N ARG A 218 24.00 -3.08 48.80
CA ARG A 218 23.68 -3.78 50.07
C ARG A 218 22.72 -4.94 49.88
N ASP A 219 21.71 -4.80 49.03
CA ASP A 219 20.79 -5.88 48.69
C ASP A 219 21.51 -7.03 47.97
N MET A 220 22.46 -6.72 47.10
CA MET A 220 23.28 -7.72 46.43
C MET A 220 24.23 -8.43 47.42
N GLU A 221 24.89 -7.68 48.31
CA GLU A 221 25.74 -8.24 49.37
C GLU A 221 24.93 -9.15 50.30
N THR A 222 23.76 -8.71 50.77
CA THR A 222 22.89 -9.54 51.62
C THR A 222 22.39 -10.79 50.90
N ARG A 223 22.01 -10.69 49.61
CA ARG A 223 21.66 -11.86 48.80
C ARG A 223 22.83 -12.82 48.62
N GLN A 224 24.04 -12.32 48.43
CA GLN A 224 25.25 -13.14 48.37
C GLN A 224 25.46 -13.88 49.69
N VAL A 225 25.37 -13.19 50.83
CA VAL A 225 25.47 -13.83 52.15
C VAL A 225 24.39 -14.90 52.35
N PHE A 226 23.15 -14.66 51.91
CA PHE A 226 22.09 -15.68 51.98
C PHE A 226 22.38 -16.89 51.08
N GLN A 227 22.95 -16.69 49.89
CA GLN A 227 23.36 -17.78 49.00
C GLN A 227 24.50 -18.60 49.62
N GLU A 228 25.53 -17.93 50.13
CA GLU A 228 26.65 -18.57 50.83
C GLU A 228 26.15 -19.39 52.03
N LEU A 229 25.25 -18.83 52.84
CA LEU A 229 24.67 -19.54 53.98
C LEU A 229 23.88 -20.78 53.53
N ALA A 230 23.05 -20.68 52.47
CA ALA A 230 22.29 -21.80 51.96
C ALA A 230 23.20 -22.91 51.37
N GLU A 231 24.33 -22.53 50.75
CA GLU A 231 25.34 -23.49 50.31
C GLU A 231 26.02 -24.20 51.48
N GLU A 232 26.38 -23.48 52.53
CA GLU A 232 26.97 -24.07 53.74
C GLU A 232 25.98 -25.00 54.46
N GLU A 233 24.70 -24.60 54.61
CA GLU A 233 23.66 -25.47 55.16
C GLU A 233 23.49 -26.76 54.33
N LEU A 234 23.58 -26.68 52.99
CA LEU A 234 23.55 -27.85 52.12
C LEU A 234 24.80 -28.73 52.32
N ARG A 235 25.99 -28.14 52.43
CA ARG A 235 27.24 -28.87 52.71
C ARG A 235 27.18 -29.58 54.06
N GLU A 236 26.73 -28.90 55.12
CA GLU A 236 26.55 -29.49 56.44
C GLU A 236 25.52 -30.63 56.41
N ALA A 237 24.40 -30.46 55.69
CA ALA A 237 23.41 -31.52 55.52
C ALA A 237 23.98 -32.74 54.77
N GLN A 238 24.79 -32.51 53.74
CA GLN A 238 25.49 -33.58 53.01
C GLN A 238 26.52 -34.29 53.91
N GLU A 239 27.32 -33.54 54.66
CA GLU A 239 28.24 -34.12 55.64
C GLU A 239 27.51 -34.93 56.70
N ALA A 240 26.38 -34.43 57.22
CA ALA A 240 25.55 -35.15 58.17
C ALA A 240 25.01 -36.47 57.59
N ARG A 241 24.56 -36.46 56.32
CA ARG A 241 24.16 -37.69 55.60
C ARG A 241 25.31 -38.68 55.48
N ILE A 242 26.48 -38.23 55.05
CA ILE A 242 27.69 -39.07 54.95
C ILE A 242 28.08 -39.64 56.32
N ARG A 243 28.02 -38.83 57.38
CA ARG A 243 28.27 -39.28 58.76
C ARG A 243 27.27 -40.34 59.19
N GLN A 244 25.99 -40.17 58.89
CA GLN A 244 24.94 -41.17 59.18
C GLN A 244 25.16 -42.47 58.39
N GLU A 245 25.44 -42.38 57.09
CA GLU A 245 25.73 -43.55 56.25
C GLU A 245 26.96 -44.32 56.76
N LEU A 246 28.02 -43.61 57.17
CA LEU A 246 29.21 -44.20 57.76
C LEU A 246 28.88 -44.87 59.11
N GLN A 247 28.10 -44.21 59.97
CA GLN A 247 27.65 -44.78 61.24
C GLN A 247 26.84 -46.07 61.02
N ASP A 248 25.92 -46.08 60.08
CA ASP A 248 25.09 -47.25 59.77
C ASP A 248 25.91 -48.37 59.13
N ALA A 249 26.89 -48.05 58.27
CA ALA A 249 27.83 -49.03 57.74
C ALA A 249 28.68 -49.67 58.84
N VAL A 250 29.15 -48.87 59.82
CA VAL A 250 29.88 -49.36 60.99
C VAL A 250 28.99 -50.25 61.85
N LYS A 251 27.75 -49.83 62.15
CA LYS A 251 26.77 -50.65 62.89
C LYS A 251 26.52 -51.98 62.20
N LYS A 252 26.18 -51.98 60.90
CA LYS A 252 25.97 -53.20 60.11
C LYS A 252 27.20 -54.13 60.14
N ARG A 253 28.42 -53.58 60.08
CA ARG A 253 29.66 -54.36 60.19
C ARG A 253 29.85 -54.98 61.58
N ILE A 254 29.50 -54.25 62.64
CA ILE A 254 29.52 -54.75 64.01
C ILE A 254 28.48 -55.86 64.19
N ASP A 255 27.24 -55.64 63.73
CA ASP A 255 26.15 -56.60 63.81
C ASP A 255 26.49 -57.90 63.07
N LEU A 256 27.06 -57.80 61.86
CA LEU A 256 27.56 -58.97 61.12
C LEU A 256 28.65 -59.72 61.88
N ARG A 257 29.61 -59.01 62.50
CA ARG A 257 30.65 -59.64 63.33
C ARG A 257 30.07 -60.34 64.55
N LEU A 258 29.12 -59.71 65.24
CA LEU A 258 28.44 -60.29 66.39
C LEU A 258 27.62 -61.52 65.96
N ALA A 259 26.85 -61.44 64.87
CA ALA A 259 26.09 -62.57 64.33
C ALA A 259 27.00 -63.76 63.97
N MET A 260 28.12 -63.51 63.28
CA MET A 260 29.12 -64.56 62.99
C MET A 260 29.71 -65.16 64.28
N ALA A 261 30.03 -64.33 65.28
CA ALA A 261 30.54 -64.82 66.56
C ALA A 261 29.50 -65.65 67.32
N HIS A 262 28.22 -65.25 67.28
CA HIS A 262 27.11 -66.01 67.83
C HIS A 262 26.95 -67.36 67.12
N GLN A 263 26.94 -67.37 65.78
CA GLN A 263 26.85 -68.60 64.99
C GLN A 263 28.03 -69.56 65.28
N GLN A 264 29.24 -69.03 65.43
CA GLN A 264 30.41 -69.83 65.82
C GLN A 264 30.25 -70.43 67.23
N LYS A 265 29.79 -69.63 68.21
CA LYS A 265 29.53 -70.12 69.58
C LYS A 265 28.46 -71.20 69.59
N GLU A 266 27.36 -71.02 68.85
CA GLU A 266 26.30 -72.02 68.72
C GLU A 266 26.81 -73.31 68.09
N ARG A 267 27.63 -73.23 67.04
CA ARG A 267 28.24 -74.40 66.40
C ARG A 267 29.17 -75.16 67.34
N VAL A 268 29.97 -74.46 68.14
CA VAL A 268 30.82 -75.09 69.17
C VAL A 268 29.96 -75.78 70.23
N LEU A 269 28.88 -75.14 70.69
CA LEU A 269 27.98 -75.71 71.67
C LEU A 269 27.24 -76.94 71.12
N GLN A 270 26.82 -76.92 69.85
CA GLN A 270 26.22 -78.06 69.17
C GLN A 270 27.20 -79.24 69.10
N LEU A 271 28.44 -79.01 68.67
CA LEU A 271 29.47 -80.05 68.65
C LEU A 271 29.76 -80.62 70.05
N GLN A 272 29.76 -79.79 71.09
CA GLN A 272 29.91 -80.26 72.47
C GLN A 272 28.72 -81.12 72.93
N ARG A 273 27.48 -80.74 72.57
CA ARG A 273 26.28 -81.54 72.85
C ARG A 273 26.30 -82.87 72.09
N GLU A 274 26.68 -82.86 70.82
CA GLU A 274 26.85 -84.07 70.00
C GLU A 274 27.91 -84.99 70.60
N ALA A 275 29.07 -84.46 71.01
CA ALA A 275 30.10 -85.25 71.67
C ALA A 275 29.65 -85.83 73.02
N GLN A 276 28.87 -85.09 73.81
CA GLN A 276 28.27 -85.61 75.05
C GLN A 276 27.24 -86.71 74.78
N GLN A 277 26.40 -86.54 73.75
CA GLN A 277 25.46 -87.57 73.31
C GLN A 277 26.19 -88.82 72.80
N GLU A 278 27.26 -88.67 72.04
CA GLU A 278 28.08 -89.78 71.55
C GLU A 278 28.78 -90.52 72.69
N GLN A 279 29.23 -89.81 73.74
CA GLN A 279 29.75 -90.41 74.97
C GLN A 279 28.68 -91.18 75.74
N GLN A 280 27.48 -90.62 75.88
CA GLN A 280 26.34 -91.30 76.52
C GLN A 280 25.95 -92.56 75.74
N MET A 281 25.83 -92.48 74.41
CA MET A 281 25.57 -93.64 73.57
C MET A 281 26.69 -94.69 73.67
N ARG A 282 27.96 -94.30 73.75
CA ARG A 282 29.07 -95.26 74.01
C ARG A 282 28.93 -95.95 75.36
N GLN A 283 28.53 -95.23 76.41
CA GLN A 283 28.31 -95.81 77.73
C GLN A 283 27.12 -96.76 77.72
N GLU A 284 25.97 -96.36 77.16
CA GLU A 284 24.79 -97.22 77.00
C GLU A 284 25.11 -98.47 76.18
N MET A 285 25.88 -98.35 75.10
CA MET A 285 26.31 -99.51 74.29
C MET A 285 27.26 -100.45 75.05
N MET A 286 28.12 -99.92 75.92
CA MET A 286 28.98 -100.72 76.80
C MET A 286 28.17 -101.43 77.89
N GLU A 287 27.17 -100.75 78.48
CA GLU A 287 26.26 -101.34 79.46
C GLU A 287 25.36 -102.41 78.82
N GLN A 288 24.81 -102.17 77.63
CA GLN A 288 24.05 -103.16 76.89
C GLN A 288 24.89 -104.40 76.58
N ARG A 289 26.16 -104.24 76.18
CA ARG A 289 27.08 -105.38 76.00
C ARG A 289 27.32 -106.14 77.31
N ALA A 290 27.51 -105.44 78.43
CA ALA A 290 27.69 -106.08 79.74
C ALA A 290 26.44 -106.83 80.21
N ILE A 291 25.24 -106.31 79.93
CA ILE A 291 23.97 -106.98 80.19
C ILE A 291 23.85 -108.23 79.31
N GLN A 292 24.20 -108.14 78.02
CA GLN A 292 24.17 -109.26 77.09
C GLN A 292 25.14 -110.37 77.50
N ASP A 293 26.37 -110.04 77.87
CA ASP A 293 27.38 -111.02 78.36
C ASP A 293 26.89 -111.73 79.63
N ARG A 294 26.22 -111.02 80.54
CA ARG A 294 25.63 -111.60 81.75
C ARG A 294 24.46 -112.54 81.42
N LEU A 295 23.68 -112.21 80.39
CA LEU A 295 22.55 -113.02 79.91
C LEU A 295 23.03 -114.27 79.17
N ASP A 296 24.15 -114.18 78.44
CA ASP A 296 24.80 -115.28 77.74
C ASP A 296 25.44 -116.29 78.73
N GLN A 297 26.04 -115.82 79.82
CA GLN A 297 26.51 -116.70 80.91
C GLN A 297 25.34 -117.49 81.54
N LEU A 298 24.23 -116.82 81.87
CA LEU A 298 23.05 -117.46 82.47
C LEU A 298 22.31 -118.39 81.51
N THR A 299 22.31 -118.09 80.20
CA THR A 299 21.73 -118.99 79.19
C THR A 299 22.63 -120.18 78.86
N ALA A 300 23.96 -120.04 78.93
CA ALA A 300 24.89 -121.16 78.80
C ALA A 300 24.74 -122.15 79.96
N GLU A 301 24.62 -121.68 81.21
CA GLU A 301 24.34 -122.52 82.37
C GLU A 301 22.97 -123.21 82.27
N ARG A 302 21.91 -122.48 81.87
CA ARG A 302 20.58 -123.06 81.63
C ARG A 302 20.56 -124.08 80.49
N ARG A 303 21.33 -123.89 79.40
CA ARG A 303 21.48 -124.89 78.32
C ARG A 303 22.15 -126.15 78.85
N ARG A 304 23.18 -126.04 79.70
CA ARG A 304 23.85 -127.19 80.33
C ARG A 304 22.90 -128.05 81.16
N ILE A 305 22.07 -127.42 82.00
CA ILE A 305 21.07 -128.11 82.83
C ILE A 305 20.01 -128.80 81.96
N LYS A 306 19.43 -128.10 80.97
CA LYS A 306 18.40 -128.68 80.09
C LYS A 306 18.89 -129.85 79.25
N VAL A 307 20.15 -129.84 78.78
CA VAL A 307 20.74 -130.99 78.07
C VAL A 307 20.91 -132.19 79.01
N GLN A 308 21.26 -131.96 80.27
CA GLN A 308 21.41 -133.00 81.27
C GLN A 308 20.05 -133.63 81.65
N GLU A 309 19.01 -132.81 81.81
CA GLU A 309 17.63 -133.25 82.02
C GLU A 309 17.06 -134.01 80.81
N HIS A 310 17.29 -133.51 79.58
CA HIS A 310 16.87 -134.20 78.36
C HIS A 310 17.59 -135.53 78.19
N ARG A 311 18.88 -135.63 78.54
CA ARG A 311 19.65 -136.89 78.54
C ARG A 311 19.05 -137.91 79.52
N GLN A 312 18.68 -137.49 80.73
CA GLN A 312 18.01 -138.36 81.72
C GLN A 312 16.59 -138.77 81.29
N ALA A 313 15.84 -137.88 80.62
CA ALA A 313 14.50 -138.18 80.11
C ALA A 313 14.53 -139.18 78.93
N VAL A 314 15.52 -139.06 78.04
CA VAL A 314 15.71 -140.00 76.92
C VAL A 314 16.14 -141.38 77.42
N GLU A 315 16.98 -141.47 78.46
CA GLU A 315 17.30 -142.76 79.10
C GLU A 315 16.07 -143.45 79.71
N ARG A 316 15.15 -142.69 80.33
CA ARG A 316 13.88 -143.24 80.83
C ARG A 316 13.01 -143.77 79.70
N LEU A 317 12.84 -143.02 78.62
CA LEU A 317 12.06 -143.45 77.45
C LEU A 317 12.69 -144.66 76.75
N LEU A 318 14.02 -144.78 76.69
CA LEU A 318 14.72 -145.93 76.14
C LEU A 318 14.53 -147.20 77.00
N LYS A 319 14.51 -147.08 78.33
CA LYS A 319 14.21 -148.20 79.24
C LYS A 319 12.76 -148.67 79.09
N GLU A 320 11.79 -147.76 79.01
CA GLU A 320 10.39 -148.11 78.76
C GLU A 320 10.17 -148.75 77.38
N ARG A 321 10.88 -148.29 76.35
CA ARG A 321 10.80 -148.86 74.99
C ARG A 321 11.39 -150.28 74.93
N ARG A 322 12.42 -150.59 75.72
CA ARG A 322 12.96 -151.97 75.85
C ARG A 322 11.96 -152.90 76.54
N VAL A 323 11.25 -152.43 77.56
CA VAL A 323 10.21 -153.22 78.25
C VAL A 323 9.03 -153.52 77.33
N ARG A 324 8.54 -152.53 76.57
CA ARG A 324 7.44 -152.74 75.60
C ARG A 324 7.84 -153.68 74.46
N ARG A 325 9.06 -153.55 73.92
CA ARG A 325 9.56 -154.44 72.85
C ARG A 325 9.75 -155.90 73.34
N ASN A 326 10.12 -156.11 74.60
CA ASN A 326 10.19 -157.46 75.17
C ASN A 326 8.79 -158.07 75.33
N LEU A 327 7.79 -157.29 75.74
CA LEU A 327 6.39 -157.75 75.82
C LEU A 327 5.79 -158.07 74.44
N GLU A 328 6.10 -157.27 73.41
CA GLU A 328 5.67 -157.53 72.03
C GLU A 328 6.33 -158.81 71.45
N LEU A 329 7.62 -159.05 71.74
CA LEU A 329 8.31 -160.29 71.35
C LEU A 329 7.73 -161.53 72.05
N GLU A 330 7.35 -161.43 73.33
CA GLU A 330 6.70 -162.54 74.04
C GLU A 330 5.31 -162.88 73.49
N GLN A 331 4.57 -161.90 72.97
CA GLN A 331 3.26 -162.13 72.32
C GLN A 331 3.43 -162.81 70.95
N ILE A 332 4.41 -162.37 70.14
CA ILE A 332 4.70 -162.99 68.83
C ILE A 332 5.15 -164.45 68.97
N MET A 333 5.91 -164.78 70.03
CA MET A 333 6.36 -166.16 70.29
C MET A 333 5.20 -167.11 70.63
N ARG A 334 4.17 -166.64 71.34
CA ARG A 334 2.98 -167.47 71.67
C ARG A 334 2.13 -167.77 70.44
N ASP A 335 1.97 -166.79 69.56
CA ASP A 335 1.21 -166.96 68.32
C ASP A 335 1.92 -167.93 67.35
N HIS A 336 3.25 -167.96 67.35
CA HIS A 336 4.07 -168.89 66.56
C HIS A 336 4.03 -170.34 67.11
N GLU A 337 3.95 -170.54 68.42
CA GLU A 337 3.82 -171.88 69.02
C GLU A 337 2.46 -172.53 68.70
N ALA A 338 1.37 -171.75 68.68
CA ALA A 338 0.04 -172.26 68.33
C ALA A 338 -0.05 -172.75 66.87
N GLN A 339 0.64 -172.08 65.94
CA GLN A 339 0.69 -172.48 64.53
C GLN A 339 1.49 -173.78 64.30
N LEU A 340 2.50 -174.05 65.13
CA LEU A 340 3.32 -175.27 65.05
C LEU A 340 2.59 -176.54 65.52
N GLU A 341 1.56 -176.43 66.36
CA GLU A 341 0.79 -177.60 66.82
C GLU A 341 -0.23 -178.08 65.76
N GLU A 342 -0.81 -177.17 64.98
CA GLU A 342 -1.75 -177.51 63.88
C GLU A 342 -1.03 -178.22 62.71
N GLU A 343 0.20 -177.81 62.38
CA GLU A 343 1.02 -178.44 61.33
C GLU A 343 1.36 -179.91 61.67
N LYS A 344 1.69 -180.21 62.94
CA LYS A 344 2.05 -181.58 63.38
C LYS A 344 0.89 -182.58 63.33
N ALA A 345 -0.36 -182.12 63.39
CA ALA A 345 -1.53 -183.00 63.27
C ALA A 345 -1.76 -183.44 61.81
N ARG A 346 -1.37 -182.60 60.84
CA ARG A 346 -1.50 -182.85 59.40
C ARG A 346 -0.51 -183.91 58.90
N GLU A 347 0.72 -183.91 59.41
CA GLU A 347 1.78 -184.84 58.97
C GLU A 347 1.47 -186.31 59.31
N LYS A 348 0.81 -186.60 60.44
CA LYS A 348 0.48 -187.97 60.84
C LYS A 348 -0.52 -188.66 59.91
N LEU A 349 -1.45 -187.90 59.31
CA LEU A 349 -2.49 -188.42 58.43
C LEU A 349 -1.93 -188.81 57.04
N ILE A 350 -0.85 -188.16 56.62
CA ILE A 350 -0.22 -188.36 55.31
C ILE A 350 0.65 -189.63 55.29
N GLU A 351 1.23 -190.02 56.43
CA GLU A 351 2.13 -191.17 56.52
C GLU A 351 1.41 -192.53 56.48
N GLU A 352 0.15 -192.57 56.91
CA GLU A 352 -0.69 -193.79 56.95
C GLU A 352 -1.16 -194.21 55.55
N GLU A 353 -1.62 -193.24 54.75
CA GLU A 353 -2.02 -193.44 53.34
C GLU A 353 -0.83 -193.92 52.47
N ARG A 354 0.39 -193.46 52.77
CA ARG A 354 1.62 -193.78 52.03
C ARG A 354 2.00 -195.26 52.07
N ILE A 355 1.79 -195.93 53.20
CA ILE A 355 2.12 -197.37 53.37
C ILE A 355 1.10 -198.25 52.65
N ASN A 356 -0.16 -197.83 52.64
CA ASN A 356 -1.28 -198.52 51.99
C ASN A 356 -1.09 -198.62 50.46
N ILE A 357 -0.53 -197.57 49.85
CA ILE A 357 -0.27 -197.53 48.41
C ILE A 357 0.93 -198.41 48.01
N LEU A 358 2.01 -198.47 48.81
CA LEU A 358 3.25 -199.19 48.45
C LEU A 358 3.11 -200.73 48.47
N GLN A 359 2.26 -201.29 49.31
CA GLN A 359 2.02 -202.74 49.36
C GLN A 359 1.29 -203.28 48.11
N GLN A 360 0.40 -202.48 47.51
CA GLN A 360 -0.41 -202.89 46.36
C GLN A 360 0.40 -202.89 45.06
N HIS A 361 1.32 -201.94 44.91
CA HIS A 361 2.05 -201.72 43.65
C HIS A 361 3.45 -202.35 43.59
N ALA A 362 4.04 -202.78 44.72
CA ALA A 362 5.43 -203.25 44.74
C ALA A 362 5.70 -204.43 43.79
N LYS A 363 4.94 -205.53 43.86
CA LYS A 363 5.23 -206.76 43.10
C LYS A 363 5.23 -206.60 41.57
N ASN A 364 4.55 -205.58 41.04
CA ASN A 364 4.35 -205.39 39.60
C ASN A 364 5.34 -204.40 38.96
N LEU A 365 6.16 -203.71 39.76
CA LEU A 365 7.07 -202.64 39.31
C LEU A 365 8.53 -202.87 39.69
N LEU A 366 8.90 -204.14 39.83
CA LEU A 366 10.25 -204.61 40.09
C LEU A 366 11.13 -204.40 38.84
N GLY A 367 11.75 -203.21 38.70
CA GLY A 367 12.65 -202.84 37.60
C GLY A 367 12.44 -201.44 36.98
N TYR A 368 11.28 -200.79 37.18
CA TYR A 368 10.94 -199.47 36.60
C TYR A 368 10.81 -198.34 37.67
N MET A 369 11.37 -198.56 38.86
CA MET A 369 11.23 -197.66 40.00
C MET A 369 12.51 -196.80 40.20
N PRO A 370 12.42 -195.47 40.21
CA PRO A 370 13.54 -194.59 40.58
C PRO A 370 13.93 -194.76 42.06
N ARG A 371 15.20 -194.51 42.42
CA ARG A 371 15.82 -194.94 43.69
C ARG A 371 15.37 -194.24 44.98
N GLY A 372 14.51 -193.22 44.93
CA GLY A 372 14.23 -192.33 46.08
C GLY A 372 12.79 -192.36 46.62
N LEU A 373 11.87 -193.05 45.97
CA LEU A 373 10.47 -193.09 46.40
C LEU A 373 10.27 -193.86 47.72
N LEU A 374 11.16 -194.81 47.98
CA LEU A 374 11.17 -195.66 49.16
C LEU A 374 12.10 -195.06 50.21
N LYS A 375 11.61 -194.84 51.43
CA LYS A 375 12.47 -194.63 52.60
C LYS A 375 13.07 -195.97 53.00
N GLU A 376 14.18 -195.95 53.74
CA GLU A 376 14.83 -197.18 54.26
C GLU A 376 13.84 -198.09 55.02
N SER A 377 12.87 -197.48 55.70
CA SER A 377 11.83 -198.17 56.45
C SER A 377 10.73 -198.80 55.59
N ASP A 378 10.49 -198.32 54.38
CA ASP A 378 9.44 -198.86 53.50
C ASP A 378 9.88 -200.17 52.83
N LEU A 379 11.19 -200.40 52.76
CA LEU A 379 11.81 -201.66 52.33
C LEU A 379 11.57 -202.78 53.32
N GLU A 380 11.77 -202.48 54.59
CA GLU A 380 11.58 -203.46 55.65
C GLU A 380 10.11 -203.89 55.72
N LYS A 381 9.18 -203.03 55.28
CA LYS A 381 7.74 -203.33 55.21
C LYS A 381 7.30 -204.16 53.98
N LEU A 382 8.19 -204.55 53.06
CA LEU A 382 7.81 -205.15 51.75
C LEU A 382 8.29 -206.60 51.45
N GLY A 383 9.20 -207.21 52.23
CA GLY A 383 9.47 -208.68 52.20
C GLY A 383 10.66 -209.20 51.34
N SER A 384 11.28 -210.31 51.77
CA SER A 384 12.61 -210.80 51.32
C SER A 384 12.73 -211.29 49.88
N ASN A 385 11.64 -211.64 49.20
CA ASN A 385 11.71 -212.05 47.79
C ASN A 385 11.84 -210.83 46.83
N PHE A 386 11.63 -209.59 47.33
CA PHE A 386 11.69 -208.33 46.56
C PHE A 386 13.10 -207.72 46.50
N SER A 387 13.93 -207.91 47.54
CA SER A 387 15.26 -207.27 47.59
C SER A 387 16.28 -207.88 46.60
N ALA A 388 16.16 -209.18 46.31
CA ALA A 388 17.10 -209.92 45.45
C ALA A 388 17.03 -209.52 43.96
N SER A 389 15.94 -208.88 43.53
CA SER A 389 15.77 -208.45 42.14
C SER A 389 16.04 -206.94 41.94
N PHE A 390 16.10 -206.14 43.02
CA PHE A 390 16.27 -204.67 42.96
C PHE A 390 17.74 -204.20 42.81
N GLN A 391 18.74 -205.09 42.99
CA GLN A 391 20.17 -204.75 42.85
C GLN A 391 20.75 -204.96 41.44
N THR A 392 20.07 -205.66 40.51
CA THR A 392 20.61 -206.03 39.19
C THR A 392 20.40 -205.02 38.05
N TYR A 393 19.50 -204.04 38.15
CA TYR A 393 19.22 -203.04 37.08
C TYR A 393 19.91 -201.70 37.28
N GLY A 394 21.21 -201.76 37.57
CA GLY A 394 22.10 -200.62 37.38
C GLY A 394 22.59 -200.56 35.93
N SER A 395 22.22 -199.51 35.19
CA SER A 395 23.12 -198.70 34.34
C SER A 395 22.38 -198.00 33.17
N LYS A 396 22.75 -196.73 32.95
CA LYS A 396 22.43 -195.79 31.85
C LYS A 396 21.13 -194.96 32.00
N THR A 397 21.27 -193.72 32.50
CA THR A 397 21.38 -192.48 31.69
C THR A 397 21.60 -191.26 32.59
N ASP A 398 22.60 -190.48 32.20
CA ASP A 398 22.70 -189.00 32.12
C ASP A 398 22.69 -188.05 33.32
N SER A 399 23.60 -187.09 33.19
CA SER A 399 23.65 -185.74 33.76
C SER A 399 22.75 -184.73 33.00
N CYS A 400 22.08 -183.76 33.66
CA CYS A 400 21.96 -182.33 33.28
C CYS A 400 21.08 -181.53 34.26
N ALA A 401 21.48 -180.26 34.48
CA ALA A 401 20.80 -179.10 35.12
C ALA A 401 20.89 -178.95 36.65
#